data_AF-A0AAW5PCG4-F1
#
_entry.id   AF-A0AAW5PCG4-F1
#
_cell.length_a   1.000
_cell.length_b   1.000
_cell.length_c   1.000
_cell.angle_alpha   90.00
_cell.angle_beta   90.00
_cell.angle_gamma   90.00
#
_symmetry.space_group_name_H-M   'P 1'
#
loop_
_entity.id
_entity.type
_entity.pdbx_description
1 polymer ?
#
loop_
_entity_poly.entity_id
_entity_poly.type
_entity_poly.pdbx_seq_one_letter_code
_entity_poly.pdbx_strand_id
1 'polypeptide(L)' 'MLELRKARGWTQAELGEEVEYSTSAISKAERYREGDGMTSVRRKIVEALTGKEVRGPFYLEVTPE' A
#
# COMPACT_ATOMS: atom_id res chain seq x y z
N MET A 1 -3.62 5.28 -2.49
CA MET A 1 -2.45 4.92 -1.66
C MET A 1 -1.76 6.16 -1.11
N LEU A 2 -1.23 7.06 -1.96
CA LEU A 2 -0.71 8.36 -1.53
C LEU A 2 -1.70 9.10 -0.61
N GLU A 3 -2.94 9.26 -1.07
CA GLU A 3 -3.99 9.93 -0.30
C GLU A 3 -4.38 9.17 0.97
N LEU A 4 -4.33 7.82 0.95
CA LEU A 4 -4.59 7.00 2.15
C LEU A 4 -3.50 7.20 3.21
N ARG A 5 -2.23 7.22 2.79
CA ARG A 5 -1.11 7.48 3.70
C ARG A 5 -1.17 8.89 4.27
N LYS A 6 -1.46 9.90 3.44
CA LYS A 6 -1.64 11.29 3.90
C LYS A 6 -2.80 11.43 4.86
N ALA A 7 -3.94 10.78 4.61
CA ALA A 7 -5.09 10.78 5.50
C ALA A 7 -4.79 10.17 6.88
N ARG A 8 -3.88 9.19 6.93
CA ARG A 8 -3.37 8.60 8.18
C ARG A 8 -2.30 9.45 8.88
N GLY A 9 -1.81 10.51 8.23
CA GLY A 9 -0.77 11.40 8.77
C GLY A 9 0.65 10.83 8.69
N TRP A 10 0.88 9.75 7.94
CA TRP A 10 2.18 9.10 7.87
C TRP A 10 3.08 9.65 6.75
N THR A 11 4.37 9.71 7.02
CA THR A 11 5.43 9.86 6.03
C THR A 11 5.68 8.55 5.28
N GLN A 12 6.39 8.62 4.16
CA GLN A 12 6.79 7.40 3.44
C GLN A 12 7.76 6.52 4.25
N ALA A 13 8.54 7.13 5.14
CA ALA A 13 9.49 6.42 5.99
C ALA A 13 8.74 5.60 7.06
N GLU A 14 7.81 6.22 7.78
CA GLU A 14 6.98 5.54 8.80
C GLU A 14 6.16 4.40 8.18
N LEU A 15 5.57 4.61 7.00
CA LEU A 15 4.91 3.52 6.29
C LEU A 15 5.90 2.41 5.90
N GLY A 16 7.10 2.78 5.46
CA GLY A 16 8.15 1.81 5.13
C GLY A 16 8.55 0.96 6.32
N GLU A 17 8.68 1.55 7.51
CA GLU A 17 8.94 0.83 8.75
C GLU A 17 7.78 -0.13 9.10
N GLU A 18 6.53 0.33 9.00
CA GLU A 18 5.34 -0.48 9.30
C GLU A 18 5.23 -1.73 8.39
N VAL A 19 5.52 -1.59 7.10
CA VAL A 19 5.39 -2.71 6.13
C VAL A 19 6.71 -3.38 5.77
N GLU A 20 7.80 -3.02 6.45
CA GLU A 20 9.16 -3.53 6.25
C GLU A 20 9.67 -3.36 4.80
N TYR A 21 9.37 -2.21 4.20
CA TYR A 21 9.83 -1.84 2.87
C TYR A 21 10.64 -0.54 2.89
N SER A 22 11.60 -0.43 1.98
CA SER A 22 12.37 0.81 1.83
C SER A 22 11.46 1.97 1.41
N THR A 23 11.80 3.19 1.83
CA THR A 23 11.14 4.42 1.38
C THR A 23 11.09 4.53 -0.15
N SER A 24 12.11 4.02 -0.85
CA SER A 24 12.14 3.96 -2.31
C SER A 24 11.08 3.01 -2.90
N ALA A 25 10.86 1.84 -2.27
CA ALA A 25 9.80 0.91 -2.65
C ALA A 25 8.41 1.51 -2.39
N ILE A 26 8.21 2.21 -1.26
CA ILE A 26 6.97 2.95 -0.98
C ILE A 26 6.73 4.01 -2.06
N SER A 27 7.73 4.83 -2.37
CA SER A 27 7.64 5.89 -3.37
C SER A 27 7.35 5.35 -4.79
N LYS A 28 7.90 4.17 -5.13
CA LYS A 28 7.58 3.47 -6.38
C LYS A 28 6.16 2.91 -6.36
N ALA A 29 5.75 2.30 -5.24
CA ALA A 29 4.40 1.77 -5.07
C ALA A 29 3.34 2.87 -5.17
N GLU A 30 3.58 4.07 -4.65
CA GLU A 30 2.65 5.20 -4.77
C GLU A 30 2.51 5.72 -6.21
N ARG A 31 3.58 5.64 -7.01
CA ARG A 31 3.64 6.09 -8.42
C ARG A 31 3.46 4.96 -9.43
N TYR A 32 2.91 3.84 -8.98
CA TYR A 32 2.75 2.62 -9.76
C TYR A 32 2.16 2.82 -11.14
N ARG A 33 2.72 2.07 -12.07
CA ARG A 33 2.17 1.79 -13.39
C ARG A 33 2.03 0.28 -13.58
N GLU A 34 1.05 -0.13 -14.37
CA GLU A 34 0.88 -1.53 -14.72
C GLU A 34 2.19 -2.07 -15.34
N GLY A 35 2.64 -3.23 -14.87
CA GLY A 35 3.92 -3.83 -15.26
C GLY A 35 5.12 -3.50 -14.36
N ASP A 36 5.01 -2.60 -13.38
CA ASP A 36 6.14 -2.21 -12.49
C ASP A 36 6.65 -3.32 -11.55
N GLY A 37 5.96 -4.47 -11.50
CA GLY A 37 6.25 -5.58 -10.57
C GLY A 37 5.88 -5.28 -9.11
N MET A 38 5.16 -4.19 -8.83
CA MET A 38 4.87 -3.72 -7.48
C MET A 38 3.52 -4.20 -6.92
N THR A 39 2.80 -5.08 -7.61
CA THR A 39 1.44 -5.49 -7.24
C THR A 39 1.37 -6.06 -5.81
N SER A 40 2.29 -6.95 -5.44
CA SER A 40 2.32 -7.54 -4.09
C SER A 40 2.68 -6.52 -3.01
N VAL A 41 3.64 -5.63 -3.29
CA VAL A 41 4.04 -4.56 -2.36
C VAL A 41 2.86 -3.60 -2.12
N ARG A 42 2.15 -3.22 -3.19
CA ARG A 42 0.97 -2.37 -3.11
C ARG A 42 -0.13 -3.00 -2.27
N ARG A 43 -0.32 -4.32 -2.37
CA ARG A 43 -1.27 -5.05 -1.55
C ARG A 43 -0.95 -4.89 -0.06
N LYS A 44 0.27 -5.25 0.37
CA LYS A 44 0.72 -5.14 1.77
C LYS A 44 0.56 -3.70 2.30
N ILE A 45 0.90 -2.70 1.49
CA ILE A 45 0.72 -1.28 1.86
C ILE A 45 -0.75 -0.92 2.08
N VAL A 46 -1.64 -1.35 1.20
CA VAL A 46 -3.07 -1.03 1.32
C VAL A 46 -3.68 -1.74 2.53
N GLU A 47 -3.29 -2.99 2.78
CA GLU A 47 -3.71 -3.73 3.98
C GLU A 47 -3.27 -3.00 5.25
N ALA A 48 -2.02 -2.54 5.32
CA ALA A 48 -1.53 -1.76 6.46
C ALA A 48 -2.23 -0.41 6.63
N LEU A 49 -2.52 0.30 5.54
CA LEU A 49 -3.17 1.61 5.60
C LEU A 49 -4.65 1.52 5.94
N THR A 50 -5.34 0.49 5.50
CA THR A 50 -6.81 0.35 5.61
C THR A 50 -7.25 -0.63 6.70
N GLY A 51 -6.36 -1.52 7.16
CA GLY A 51 -6.71 -2.63 8.04
C GLY A 51 -7.58 -3.71 7.38
N LYS A 52 -7.83 -3.62 6.07
CA LYS A 52 -8.66 -4.56 5.32
C LYS A 52 -7.79 -5.51 4.51
N GLU A 53 -8.11 -6.81 4.53
CA GLU A 53 -7.48 -7.79 3.65
C GLU A 53 -7.81 -7.50 2.18
N VAL A 54 -6.80 -7.53 1.31
CA VAL A 54 -6.99 -7.25 -0.12
C VAL A 54 -6.80 -8.54 -0.91
N ARG A 55 -7.90 -9.07 -1.47
CA ARG A 55 -7.86 -10.27 -2.33
C ARG A 55 -7.81 -9.89 -3.81
N GLY A 56 -6.78 -10.38 -4.51
CA GLY A 56 -6.64 -10.26 -5.97
C GLY A 56 -5.65 -9.19 -6.47
N PRO A 57 -5.39 -9.14 -7.79
CA PRO A 57 -4.48 -8.17 -8.42
C PRO A 57 -5.07 -6.77 -8.51
N PHE A 58 -6.39 -6.64 -8.39
CA PHE A 58 -7.13 -5.38 -8.37
C PHE A 58 -8.01 -5.37 -7.12
N TYR A 59 -8.01 -4.23 -6.44
CA TYR A 59 -8.67 -3.92 -5.18
C TYR A 59 -10.13 -4.41 -5.10
N LEU A 60 -10.35 -5.64 -4.65
CA LEU A 60 -11.64 -6.05 -4.12
C LEU A 60 -11.58 -5.82 -2.61
N GLU A 61 -12.23 -4.75 -2.15
CA GLU A 61 -12.50 -4.57 -0.73
C GLU A 61 -13.36 -5.74 -0.26
N VAL A 62 -12.83 -6.57 0.64
CA VAL A 62 -13.65 -7.54 1.35
C VAL A 62 -14.20 -6.80 2.57
N THR A 63 -15.47 -6.39 2.53
CA THR A 63 -16.19 -6.06 3.76
C THR A 63 -16.39 -7.35 4.55
N PRO A 64 -15.89 -7.45 5.78
CA PRO A 64 -16.28 -8.56 6.65
C PRO A 64 -17.79 -8.43 6.93
N GLU A 65 -18.53 -9.51 6.72
CA GLU A 65 -19.95 -9.66 7.08
C GLU A 65 -20.17 -9.61 8.60
#